data_AF-A0A2J7RGJ8-F1
#
_entry.id   AF-A0A2J7RGJ8-F1
#
_cell.length_a   1.000
_cell.length_b   1.000
_cell.length_c   1.000
_cell.angle_alpha   90.00
_cell.angle_beta   90.00
_cell.angle_gamma   90.00
#
_symmetry.space_group_name_H-M   'P 1'
#
loop_
_entity.id
_entity.type
_entity.pdbx_description
1 polymer ?
#
loop_
_entity_poly.entity_id
_entity_poly.type
_entity_poly.pdbx_seq_one_letter_code
_entity_poly.pdbx_strand_id
1 'polypeptide(L)'
;MTTSTPEKQDGLKALTQAINKIEDIITSMGGVFAIQMAPKVVTATDEAELARQMEKAEQENAEVAGDDDEEEIEGQVFSAGEEGENGDEGGAGSGEED
;
A
#
# COMPACT_ATOMS: atom_id res chain seq x y z
N MET A 1 14.57 3.92 -15.50
CA MET A 1 15.87 4.48 -15.88
C MET A 1 15.80 5.99 -15.72
N THR A 2 16.75 6.61 -15.05
CA THR A 2 16.81 8.07 -14.86
C THR A 2 18.12 8.61 -15.43
N THR A 3 18.12 9.82 -15.97
CA THR A 3 19.31 10.46 -16.54
C THR A 3 19.23 11.96 -16.32
N SER A 4 20.27 12.53 -15.72
CA SER A 4 20.38 13.97 -15.49
C SER A 4 21.24 14.60 -16.59
N THR A 5 20.72 15.61 -17.27
CA THR A 5 21.44 16.35 -18.31
C THR A 5 21.04 17.82 -18.28
N PRO A 6 21.96 18.75 -18.58
CA PRO A 6 21.60 20.15 -18.81
C PRO A 6 20.72 20.31 -20.06
N GLU A 7 20.91 19.47 -21.09
CA GLU A 7 20.18 19.58 -22.35
C GLU A 7 19.02 18.58 -22.46
N LYS A 8 17.80 19.11 -22.29
CA LYS A 8 16.55 18.33 -22.16
C LYS A 8 16.27 17.46 -23.39
N GLN A 9 16.46 18.01 -24.60
CA GLN A 9 16.16 17.32 -25.84
C GLN A 9 17.14 16.18 -26.14
N ASP A 10 18.42 16.41 -25.87
CA ASP A 10 19.45 15.41 -26.16
C ASP A 10 19.44 14.28 -25.12
N GLY A 11 19.11 14.58 -23.85
CA GLY A 11 18.86 13.55 -22.84
C GLY A 11 17.72 12.62 -23.20
N LEU A 12 16.59 13.18 -23.66
CA LEU A 12 15.44 12.41 -24.13
C LEU A 12 15.81 11.47 -25.26
N LYS A 13 16.55 11.96 -26.26
CA LYS A 13 17.03 11.16 -27.39
C LYS A 13 17.96 10.04 -26.94
N ALA A 14 18.94 10.36 -26.08
CA ALA A 14 19.89 9.38 -25.57
C ALA A 14 19.20 8.27 -24.77
N LEU A 15 18.24 8.65 -23.92
CA LEU A 15 17.46 7.71 -23.13
C LEU A 15 16.58 6.82 -24.01
N THR A 16 15.96 7.39 -25.05
CA THR A 16 15.16 6.63 -26.03
C THR A 16 16.03 5.62 -26.80
N GLN A 17 17.22 6.03 -27.25
CA GLN A 17 18.16 5.13 -27.94
C GLN A 17 18.62 3.98 -27.04
N ALA A 18 18.88 4.27 -25.76
CA ALA A 18 19.25 3.25 -24.78
C ALA A 18 18.12 2.24 -24.56
N ILE A 19 16.88 2.72 -24.43
CA ILE A 19 15.70 1.86 -24.26
C ILE A 19 15.52 0.93 -25.46
N ASN A 20 15.58 1.46 -26.70
CA ASN A 20 15.46 0.64 -27.90
C ASN A 20 16.55 -0.44 -27.96
N LYS A 21 17.79 -0.09 -27.60
CA LYS A 21 18.89 -1.05 -27.60
C LYS A 21 18.72 -2.15 -26.55
N ILE A 22 18.14 -1.82 -25.39
CA ILE A 22 17.80 -2.79 -24.35
C ILE A 22 16.68 -3.71 -24.83
N GLU A 23 15.66 -3.16 -25.49
CA GLU A 23 14.57 -3.92 -26.09
C GLU A 23 15.08 -4.93 -27.12
N ASP A 24 15.96 -4.50 -28.04
CA ASP A 24 16.58 -5.37 -29.04
C ASP A 24 17.33 -6.54 -28.40
N ILE A 25 18.13 -6.25 -27.35
CA ILE A 25 18.90 -7.28 -26.65
C ILE A 25 17.97 -8.27 -25.93
N ILE A 26 16.99 -7.77 -25.19
CA ILE A 26 16.06 -8.63 -24.43
C ILE A 26 15.25 -9.51 -25.38
N THR A 27 14.75 -8.93 -26.48
CA THR A 27 13.99 -9.67 -27.50
C THR A 27 14.87 -10.70 -28.21
N SER A 28 16.13 -10.39 -28.49
CA SER A 28 17.08 -11.34 -29.10
C SER A 28 17.38 -12.56 -28.21
N MET A 29 17.25 -12.40 -26.90
CA MET A 29 17.42 -13.48 -25.92
C MET A 29 16.11 -14.26 -25.67
N GLY A 30 15.01 -13.93 -26.37
CA GLY A 30 13.70 -14.54 -26.20
C GLY A 30 12.90 -14.02 -24.99
N GLY A 31 13.31 -12.88 -24.41
CA GLY A 31 12.57 -12.20 -23.35
C GLY A 31 11.48 -11.27 -23.90
N VAL A 32 10.65 -10.74 -23.00
CA VAL A 32 9.63 -9.73 -23.31
C VAL A 32 10.00 -8.44 -22.59
N PHE A 33 10.04 -7.34 -23.33
CA PHE A 33 10.27 -6.00 -22.81
C PHE A 33 9.03 -5.13 -23.03
N ALA A 34 8.58 -4.42 -21.99
CA ALA A 34 7.41 -3.55 -22.06
C ALA A 34 7.67 -2.23 -21.34
N ILE A 35 7.45 -1.12 -22.04
CA ILE A 35 7.59 0.22 -21.48
C ILE A 35 6.27 0.61 -20.82
N GLN A 36 6.26 0.74 -19.49
CA GLN A 36 5.07 1.15 -18.74
C GLN A 36 4.80 2.65 -18.83
N MET A 37 5.87 3.46 -18.96
CA MET A 37 5.79 4.90 -19.04
C MET A 37 6.83 5.42 -20.02
N ALA A 38 6.40 6.25 -20.96
CA ALA A 38 7.31 6.93 -21.88
C ALA A 38 8.27 7.84 -21.10
N PRO A 39 9.54 7.98 -21.53
CA PRO A 39 10.49 8.86 -20.87
C PRO A 39 9.98 10.31 -20.90
N LYS A 40 9.89 10.93 -19.73
CA LYS A 40 9.46 12.32 -19.54
C LYS A 40 10.61 13.16 -19.01
N VAL A 41 10.70 14.41 -19.46
CA VAL A 41 11.63 15.38 -18.89
C VAL A 41 11.01 15.93 -17.63
N VAL A 42 11.75 15.86 -16.54
CA VAL A 42 11.40 16.50 -15.29
C VAL A 42 12.36 17.67 -15.11
N THR A 43 11.84 18.84 -14.77
CA THR A 43 12.65 20.03 -14.51
C THR A 43 12.69 20.32 -13.01
N ALA A 44 13.73 21.03 -12.55
CA ALA A 44 13.87 21.38 -11.13
C ALA A 44 12.67 22.20 -10.60
N THR A 45 11.99 22.94 -11.46
CA THR A 45 10.75 23.64 -11.10
C THR A 45 9.60 22.66 -10.87
N ASP A 46 9.45 21.66 -11.74
CA ASP A 46 8.41 20.63 -11.61
C ASP A 46 8.64 19.77 -10.36
N GLU A 47 9.90 19.48 -10.01
CA GLU A 47 10.24 18.75 -8.78
C GLU A 47 9.91 19.57 -7.53
N ALA A 48 10.18 20.87 -7.53
CA ALA A 48 9.87 21.75 -6.41
C ALA A 48 8.36 21.96 -6.21
N GLU A 49 7.59 22.03 -7.30
CA GLU A 49 6.14 22.12 -7.25
C GLU A 49 5.52 20.80 -6.77
N LEU A 50 5.99 19.67 -7.30
CA LEU A 50 5.55 18.35 -6.86
C LEU A 50 5.87 18.12 -5.37
N ALA A 51 7.05 18.51 -4.91
CA ALA A 51 7.44 18.38 -3.50
C ALA A 51 6.53 19.19 -2.57
N ARG A 52 6.19 20.44 -2.93
CA ARG A 52 5.23 21.24 -2.17
C ARG A 52 3.83 20.63 -2.15
N GLN A 53 3.42 20.05 -3.28
CA GLN A 53 2.11 19.42 -3.39
C GLN A 53 2.03 18.14 -2.55
N MET A 54 3.12 17.36 -2.51
CA MET A 54 3.27 16.19 -1.64
C MET A 54 3.29 16.59 -0.16
N GLU A 55 4.06 17.61 0.22
CA GLU A 55 4.12 18.11 1.61
C GLU A 55 2.74 18.60 2.08
N LYS A 56 2.02 19.35 1.24
CA LYS A 56 0.66 19.78 1.54
C LYS A 56 -0.31 18.59 1.69
N ALA A 57 -0.22 17.61 0.80
CA ALA A 57 -1.06 16.41 0.88
C ALA A 57 -0.72 15.54 2.11
N GLU A 58 0.55 15.48 2.52
CA GLU A 58 0.97 14.81 3.75
C GLU A 58 0.45 15.53 4.99
N GLN A 59 0.48 16.87 5.00
CA GLN A 59 -0.03 17.70 6.10
C GLN A 59 -1.55 17.55 6.25
N GLU A 60 -2.30 17.61 5.14
CA GLU A 60 -3.75 17.40 5.13
C GLU A 60 -4.16 15.97 5.52
N ASN A 61 -3.41 14.95 5.10
CA ASN A 61 -3.68 13.56 5.51
C ASN A 61 -3.29 13.28 6.97
N ALA A 62 -2.27 13.96 7.50
CA ALA A 62 -1.87 13.85 8.90
C ALA A 62 -2.87 14.56 9.84
N GLU A 63 -3.48 15.66 9.40
CA GLU A 63 -4.51 16.39 10.15
C GLU A 63 -5.89 15.70 10.12
N VAL A 64 -6.08 14.65 9.29
CA VAL A 64 -7.29 13.80 9.23
C VAL A 64 -7.19 12.56 10.13
N ALA A 65 -6.11 12.42 10.92
CA ALA A 65 -5.91 11.31 11.85
C ALA A 65 -6.16 11.73 13.32
N GLY A 66 -7.41 12.07 13.67
CA GLY A 66 -7.82 12.07 15.08
C GLY A 66 -8.54 13.33 15.56
N ASP A 67 -9.79 13.46 15.13
CA ASP A 67 -10.96 13.86 15.94
C ASP A 67 -12.13 13.70 14.96
N ASP A 68 -13.13 12.85 15.19
CA ASP A 68 -13.95 12.79 16.39
C ASP A 68 -14.77 11.48 16.27
N ASP A 69 -14.42 10.43 17.01
CA ASP A 69 -15.35 9.35 17.35
C ASP A 69 -14.92 8.81 18.72
N GLU A 70 -15.29 9.59 19.72
CA GLU A 70 -15.55 9.13 21.08
C GLU A 70 -16.80 8.20 21.09
N GLU A 71 -16.91 7.27 20.13
CA GLU A 71 -18.02 6.31 20.03
C GLU A 71 -17.69 5.05 20.85
N GLU A 72 -18.15 5.12 22.11
CA GLU A 72 -18.85 4.06 22.85
C GLU A 72 -18.64 2.63 22.32
N ILE A 73 -17.89 1.84 23.08
CA ILE A 73 -17.71 0.40 22.89
C ILE A 73 -19.07 -0.30 23.05
N GLU A 74 -19.87 -0.37 21.99
CA GLU A 74 -20.97 -1.35 21.88
C GLU A 74 -20.41 -2.66 21.32
N GLY A 75 -20.07 -3.54 22.26
CA GLY A 75 -19.60 -4.90 21.98
C GLY A 75 -20.57 -5.66 21.08
N GLN A 76 -20.06 -6.13 19.95
CA GLN A 76 -20.76 -7.04 19.05
C GLN A 76 -20.97 -8.39 19.76
N VAL A 77 -22.15 -8.56 20.36
CA VAL A 77 -22.60 -9.80 21.01
C VAL A 77 -22.74 -10.88 19.94
N PHE A 78 -21.77 -11.80 19.92
CA PHE A 78 -21.86 -13.02 19.11
C PHE A 78 -22.87 -13.96 19.78
N SER A 79 -24.12 -13.92 19.32
CA SER A 79 -25.16 -14.90 19.68
C SER A 79 -24.78 -16.26 19.09
N ALA A 80 -24.16 -17.11 19.91
CA ALA A 80 -23.95 -18.52 19.62
C ALA A 80 -24.93 -19.36 20.44
N GLY A 81 -25.97 -19.84 19.78
CA GLY A 81 -26.55 -21.17 20.00
C GLY A 81 -27.26 -21.40 21.33
N GLU A 82 -28.54 -21.07 21.37
CA GLU A 82 -29.53 -21.62 22.28
C GLU A 82 -29.80 -23.11 21.95
N GLU A 83 -29.26 -24.03 22.75
CA GLU A 83 -29.79 -25.38 23.05
C GLU A 83 -29.17 -25.76 24.42
N GLY A 84 -29.84 -26.10 25.51
CA GLY A 84 -31.22 -26.45 25.80
C GLY A 84 -31.15 -27.29 27.10
N GLU A 85 -31.63 -26.71 28.21
CA GLU A 85 -32.44 -27.38 29.25
C GLU A 85 -31.98 -28.70 29.92
N ASN A 86 -31.53 -28.65 31.20
CA ASN A 86 -32.32 -29.09 32.39
C ASN A 86 -31.48 -29.48 33.65
N GLY A 87 -31.95 -29.04 34.82
CA GLY A 87 -31.92 -29.74 36.13
C GLY A 87 -30.66 -29.56 36.99
N ASP A 88 -30.61 -28.65 37.96
CA ASP A 88 -31.16 -28.75 39.33
C ASP A 88 -30.23 -29.44 40.38
N GLU A 89 -29.85 -28.61 41.35
CA GLU A 89 -29.38 -28.80 42.73
C GLU A 89 -28.51 -30.01 43.17
N GLY A 90 -27.30 -29.67 43.64
CA GLY A 90 -26.96 -29.85 45.06
C GLY A 90 -26.19 -31.12 45.49
N GLY A 91 -25.16 -30.91 46.33
CA GLY A 91 -24.75 -31.93 47.32
C GLY A 91 -23.30 -32.41 47.20
N ALA A 92 -22.50 -32.02 48.19
CA ALA A 92 -21.15 -32.53 48.44
C ALA A 92 -21.12 -34.04 48.78
N GLY A 93 -20.03 -34.72 48.41
CA GLY A 93 -19.78 -36.09 48.84
C GLY A 93 -18.46 -36.66 48.31
N SER A 94 -17.46 -36.66 49.17
CA SER A 94 -16.16 -37.33 49.07
C SER A 94 -16.25 -38.87 49.02
N GLY A 95 -15.26 -39.52 48.39
CA GLY A 95 -14.87 -40.94 48.59
C GLY A 95 -14.74 -41.69 47.26
N GLU A 96 -13.54 -41.98 46.74
CA GLU A 96 -12.61 -43.10 47.08
C GLU A 96 -13.05 -44.50 46.57
N GLU A 97 -12.09 -45.08 45.81
CA GLU A 97 -11.69 -46.48 45.71
C GLU A 97 -12.41 -47.48 44.79
N ASP A 98 -11.51 -48.17 44.03
CA ASP A 98 -11.57 -49.38 43.19
C ASP A 98 -12.48 -49.47 41.96
#